data_AF-A0A2C6C487-F1
#
_entry.id   AF-A0A2C6C487-F1
#
_cell.length_a   1.000
_cell.length_b   1.000
_cell.length_c   1.000
_cell.angle_alpha   90.00
_cell.angle_beta   90.00
_cell.angle_gamma   90.00
#
_symmetry.space_group_name_H-M   'P 1'
#
loop_
_entity.id
_entity.type
_entity.pdbx_description
1 polymer ?
#
loop_
_entity_poly.entity_id
_entity_poly.type
_entity_poly.pdbx_seq_one_letter_code
_entity_poly.pdbx_strand_id
1 'polypeptide(L)'
;MNYPSAKPTGNTVGRYLIASILFLFAAGVFGWQIMNNIRFNQNVSGHLKLASDANNIELAERELTTVLNYLEANGLTSGHTSVLYEKPTEDIGFWYENLKASKAELNRAKDAEQLVQTNTLIKLRETLTDNGGEGKTKVTYPDGLARYPHNLLIGSLTWAAVFSLFGIMYYSFSEEQWKKWNAAGQPAKEDSATD
;
A
#
# COMPACT_ATOMS: atom_id res chain seq x y z
N MET A 1 24.89 39.49 -14.43
CA MET A 1 24.20 38.19 -14.42
C MET A 1 25.22 37.14 -14.00
N ASN A 2 24.99 36.43 -12.91
CA ASN A 2 25.97 35.49 -12.35
C ASN A 2 25.76 34.12 -13.03
N TYR A 3 26.75 33.69 -13.81
CA TYR A 3 26.71 32.45 -14.58
C TYR A 3 26.97 31.24 -13.67
N PRO A 4 26.20 30.14 -13.77
CA PRO A 4 26.67 28.85 -13.27
C PRO A 4 27.78 28.36 -14.20
N SER A 5 29.04 28.66 -13.85
CA SER A 5 30.22 28.43 -14.69
C SER A 5 30.68 26.96 -14.74
N ALA A 6 30.08 26.06 -13.96
CA ALA A 6 30.51 24.67 -13.88
C ALA A 6 29.48 23.72 -14.48
N LYS A 7 29.90 22.91 -15.47
CA LYS A 7 29.20 21.68 -15.86
C LYS A 7 29.06 20.80 -14.60
N PRO A 8 27.92 20.13 -14.36
CA PRO A 8 27.84 19.14 -13.27
C PRO A 8 28.96 18.10 -13.47
N THR A 9 30.01 18.19 -12.65
CA THR A 9 31.32 17.51 -12.78
C THR A 9 31.28 16.09 -12.23
N GLY A 10 30.28 15.31 -12.61
CA GLY A 10 30.20 13.88 -12.32
C GLY A 10 30.62 13.03 -13.53
N ASN A 11 31.41 11.98 -13.29
CA ASN A 11 31.65 10.86 -14.21
C ASN A 11 30.31 10.38 -14.82
N THR A 12 30.12 10.53 -16.14
CA THR A 12 28.90 10.14 -16.86
C THR A 12 28.46 8.70 -16.60
N VAL A 13 29.41 7.76 -16.55
CA VAL A 13 29.13 6.34 -16.24
C VAL A 13 28.66 6.18 -14.79
N GLY A 14 29.35 6.79 -13.83
CA GLY A 14 28.98 6.77 -12.41
C GLY A 14 27.59 7.35 -12.16
N ARG A 15 27.19 8.35 -12.95
CA ARG A 15 25.87 8.97 -12.87
C ARG A 15 24.75 8.01 -13.27
N TYR A 16 24.89 7.33 -14.41
CA TYR A 16 23.91 6.33 -14.84
C TYR A 16 23.87 5.14 -13.88
N LEU A 17 25.01 4.70 -13.34
CA LEU A 17 25.05 3.65 -12.33
C LEU A 17 24.25 4.02 -11.07
N ILE A 18 24.42 5.24 -10.54
CA ILE A 18 23.65 5.72 -9.38
C ILE A 18 22.15 5.78 -9.71
N ALA A 19 21.78 6.32 -10.86
CA ALA A 19 20.37 6.38 -11.28
C ALA A 19 19.74 4.98 -11.42
N SER A 20 20.47 4.03 -12.00
CA SER A 20 20.03 2.63 -12.11
C SER A 20 19.85 1.97 -10.74
N ILE A 21 20.77 2.20 -9.79
CA ILE A 21 20.66 1.68 -8.43
C ILE A 21 19.41 2.25 -7.73
N LEU A 22 19.21 3.56 -7.80
CA LEU A 22 18.05 4.22 -7.21
C LEU A 22 16.73 3.75 -7.82
N PHE A 23 16.71 3.52 -9.14
CA PHE A 23 15.56 2.97 -9.83
C PHE A 23 15.25 1.54 -9.39
N LEU A 24 16.27 0.66 -9.35
CA LEU A 24 16.10 -0.72 -8.90
C LEU A 24 15.65 -0.80 -7.44
N PHE A 25 16.18 0.08 -6.58
CA PHE A 25 15.73 0.21 -5.20
C PHE A 25 14.24 0.58 -5.13
N ALA A 26 13.82 1.63 -5.85
CA ALA A 26 12.42 2.05 -5.87
C ALA A 26 11.50 0.94 -6.41
N ALA A 27 11.88 0.30 -7.52
CA ALA A 27 11.13 -0.80 -8.11
C ALA A 27 10.98 -1.99 -7.15
N GLY A 28 12.05 -2.34 -6.41
CA GLY A 28 12.03 -3.39 -5.40
C GLY A 28 11.06 -3.07 -4.24
N VAL A 29 11.11 -1.85 -3.71
CA VAL A 29 10.21 -1.41 -2.63
C VAL A 29 8.75 -1.44 -3.08
N PHE A 30 8.42 -0.89 -4.25
CA PHE A 30 7.05 -0.91 -4.76
C PHE A 30 6.57 -2.32 -5.11
N GLY A 31 7.42 -3.14 -5.74
CA GLY A 31 7.09 -4.53 -6.08
C GLY A 31 6.77 -5.36 -4.84
N TRP A 32 7.58 -5.22 -3.79
CA TRP A 32 7.33 -5.87 -2.50
C TRP A 32 5.99 -5.44 -1.88
N GLN A 33 5.69 -4.14 -1.89
CA GLN A 33 4.42 -3.63 -1.34
C GLN A 33 3.19 -4.11 -2.11
N ILE A 34 3.28 -4.17 -3.44
CA ILE A 34 2.20 -4.71 -4.29
C ILE A 34 1.96 -6.17 -3.95
N MET A 35 3.02 -6.97 -3.82
CA MET A 35 2.91 -8.39 -3.47
C MET A 35 2.23 -8.60 -2.11
N ASN A 36 2.62 -7.82 -1.09
CA ASN A 36 2.01 -7.90 0.24
C ASN A 36 0.52 -7.51 0.21
N ASN A 37 0.16 -6.44 -0.51
CA ASN A 37 -1.24 -6.05 -0.67
C ASN A 37 -2.07 -7.12 -1.40
N ILE A 38 -1.51 -7.76 -2.44
CA ILE A 38 -2.19 -8.85 -3.15
C ILE A 38 -2.42 -10.04 -2.22
N ARG A 39 -1.38 -10.48 -1.49
CA ARG A 39 -1.49 -11.59 -0.53
C ARG A 39 -2.52 -11.29 0.56
N PHE A 40 -2.48 -10.07 1.11
CA PHE A 40 -3.45 -9.64 2.11
C PHE A 40 -4.88 -9.62 1.54
N ASN A 41 -5.06 -9.08 0.32
CA ASN A 41 -6.37 -9.04 -0.31
C ASN A 41 -6.91 -10.46 -0.56
N GLN A 42 -6.08 -11.39 -1.03
CA GLN A 42 -6.47 -12.77 -1.30
C GLN A 42 -6.85 -13.52 -0.02
N ASN A 43 -6.08 -13.37 1.06
CA ASN A 43 -6.27 -14.19 2.26
C ASN A 43 -7.17 -13.56 3.33
N VAL A 44 -7.38 -12.24 3.29
CA VAL A 44 -8.16 -11.51 4.31
C VAL A 44 -9.35 -10.81 3.66
N SER A 45 -9.11 -9.73 2.91
CA SER A 45 -10.21 -8.88 2.42
C SER A 45 -11.19 -9.62 1.50
N GLY A 46 -10.69 -10.53 0.66
CA GLY A 46 -11.52 -11.34 -0.23
C GLY A 46 -12.42 -12.31 0.55
N HIS A 47 -11.85 -13.04 1.50
CA HIS A 47 -12.62 -13.98 2.33
C HIS A 47 -13.60 -13.27 3.27
N LEU A 48 -13.25 -12.10 3.81
CA LEU A 48 -14.18 -11.28 4.58
C LEU A 48 -15.38 -10.83 3.74
N LYS A 49 -15.15 -10.48 2.46
CA LYS A 49 -16.23 -10.17 1.52
C LYS A 49 -17.11 -11.39 1.25
N LEU A 50 -16.50 -12.55 1.03
CA LEU A 50 -17.28 -13.79 0.83
C LEU A 50 -18.09 -14.16 2.07
N ALA A 51 -17.55 -13.94 3.27
CA ALA A 51 -18.26 -14.14 4.53
C ALA A 51 -19.44 -13.16 4.68
N SER A 52 -19.28 -11.89 4.28
CA SER A 52 -20.36 -10.90 4.34
C SER A 52 -21.47 -11.13 3.31
N ASP A 53 -21.12 -11.72 2.16
CA ASP A 53 -22.04 -12.01 1.05
C ASP A 53 -22.68 -13.41 1.17
N ALA A 54 -22.29 -14.20 2.18
CA ALA A 54 -22.77 -15.56 2.38
C ALA A 54 -24.29 -15.62 2.65
N ASN A 55 -24.96 -16.61 2.06
CA ASN A 55 -26.41 -16.80 2.17
C ASN A 55 -26.81 -17.89 3.18
N ASN A 56 -25.84 -18.54 3.82
CA ASN A 56 -26.05 -19.53 4.88
C ASN A 56 -24.89 -19.47 5.89
N ILE A 57 -25.12 -20.05 7.06
CA ILE A 57 -24.20 -20.00 8.21
C ILE A 57 -22.90 -20.75 7.91
N GLU A 58 -22.98 -21.89 7.22
CA GLU A 58 -21.84 -22.76 6.94
C GLU A 58 -20.82 -22.07 6.02
N LEU A 59 -21.31 -21.37 4.99
CA LEU A 59 -20.49 -20.60 4.07
C LEU A 59 -19.82 -19.44 4.78
N ALA A 60 -20.58 -18.67 5.55
CA ALA A 60 -20.07 -17.54 6.33
C ALA A 60 -18.96 -17.97 7.29
N GLU A 61 -19.20 -19.06 8.03
CA GLU A 61 -18.25 -19.61 9.01
C GLU A 61 -16.98 -20.12 8.34
N ARG A 62 -17.09 -20.82 7.20
CA ARG A 62 -15.93 -21.34 6.47
C ARG A 62 -15.01 -20.21 6.03
N GLU A 63 -15.55 -19.19 5.38
CA GLU A 63 -14.77 -18.05 4.89
C GLU A 63 -14.16 -17.24 6.03
N LEU A 64 -14.92 -17.00 7.11
CA LEU A 64 -14.42 -16.31 8.31
C LEU A 64 -13.33 -17.13 9.04
N THR A 65 -13.43 -18.45 9.02
CA THR A 65 -12.39 -19.35 9.56
C THR A 65 -11.10 -19.24 8.78
N THR A 66 -11.16 -19.17 7.45
CA THR A 66 -9.96 -18.94 6.61
C THR A 66 -9.24 -17.66 7.01
N VAL A 67 -9.99 -16.58 7.24
CA VAL A 67 -9.43 -15.30 7.69
C VAL A 67 -8.76 -15.43 9.05
N LEU A 68 -9.46 -15.98 10.05
CA LEU A 68 -8.92 -16.13 11.41
C LEU A 68 -7.65 -16.98 11.42
N ASN A 69 -7.62 -18.09 10.69
CA ASN A 69 -6.43 -18.94 10.57
C ASN A 69 -5.25 -18.17 9.96
N TYR A 70 -5.49 -17.36 8.92
CA TYR A 70 -4.44 -16.53 8.33
C TYR A 70 -3.92 -15.49 9.32
N LEU A 71 -4.82 -14.82 10.06
CA LEU A 71 -4.42 -13.82 11.05
C LEU A 71 -3.55 -14.44 12.14
N GLU A 72 -3.94 -15.60 12.68
CA GLU A 72 -3.20 -16.33 13.70
C GLU A 72 -1.83 -16.80 13.18
N ALA A 73 -1.79 -17.38 11.97
CA ALA A 73 -0.54 -17.86 11.36
C ALA A 73 0.47 -16.74 11.07
N ASN A 74 0.00 -15.49 10.89
CA ASN A 74 0.83 -14.33 10.59
C ASN A 74 1.00 -13.37 11.78
N GLY A 75 0.50 -13.73 12.97
CA GLY A 75 0.58 -12.89 14.17
C GLY A 75 -0.19 -11.57 14.08
N LEU A 76 -1.23 -11.52 13.26
CA LEU A 76 -2.09 -10.34 13.02
C LEU A 76 -3.29 -10.32 13.98
N THR A 77 -3.04 -10.57 15.28
CA THR A 77 -4.09 -10.78 16.29
C THR A 77 -4.12 -9.73 17.40
N SER A 78 -3.14 -8.82 17.43
CA SER A 78 -2.99 -7.82 18.50
C SER A 78 -2.13 -6.64 18.06
N GLY A 79 -2.22 -5.53 18.78
CA GLY A 79 -1.41 -4.32 18.56
C GLY A 79 -2.14 -3.27 17.72
N HIS A 80 -1.40 -2.22 17.33
CA HIS A 80 -1.93 -1.11 16.54
C HIS A 80 -1.20 -0.98 15.21
N THR A 81 -1.93 -0.67 14.14
CA THR A 81 -1.32 -0.35 12.84
C THR A 81 -0.73 1.07 12.79
N SER A 82 -1.12 1.91 13.76
CA SER A 82 -0.66 3.27 13.96
C SER A 82 0.85 3.42 14.00
N VAL A 83 1.35 4.52 13.46
CA VAL A 83 2.80 4.85 13.49
C VAL A 83 3.10 5.96 14.49
N LEU A 84 2.29 7.02 14.53
CA LEU A 84 2.55 8.21 15.35
C LEU A 84 1.63 8.34 16.56
N TYR A 85 0.34 8.02 16.40
CA TYR A 85 -0.64 8.09 17.48
C TYR A 85 -1.68 6.98 17.30
N GLU A 86 -2.03 6.31 18.39
CA GLU A 86 -2.97 5.18 18.37
C GLU A 86 -4.40 5.67 18.14
N LYS A 87 -5.06 5.11 17.12
CA LYS A 87 -6.48 5.32 16.86
C LYS A 87 -7.25 4.03 17.16
N PRO A 88 -8.46 4.11 17.73
CA PRO A 88 -9.29 2.92 17.95
C PRO A 88 -9.59 2.15 16.65
N THR A 89 -9.68 2.83 15.50
CA THR A 89 -9.87 2.21 14.19
C THR A 89 -8.66 1.42 13.69
N GLU A 90 -7.52 1.54 14.37
CA GLU A 90 -6.23 0.93 14.03
C GLU A 90 -5.87 -0.21 15.03
N ASP A 91 -6.74 -0.52 15.98
CA ASP A 91 -6.58 -1.60 16.95
C ASP A 91 -6.91 -2.97 16.32
N ILE A 92 -5.86 -3.76 16.14
CA ILE A 92 -5.92 -5.11 15.55
C ILE A 92 -6.56 -6.09 16.53
N GLY A 93 -6.29 -5.93 17.83
CA GLY A 93 -6.82 -6.81 18.87
C GLY A 93 -8.33 -6.68 18.97
N PHE A 94 -8.83 -5.45 19.07
CA PHE A 94 -10.28 -5.19 19.09
C PHE A 94 -10.97 -5.75 17.85
N TRP A 95 -10.41 -5.51 16.67
CA TRP A 95 -10.96 -6.03 15.42
C TRP A 95 -10.94 -7.57 15.35
N TYR A 96 -9.82 -8.20 15.71
CA TYR A 96 -9.69 -9.66 15.73
C TYR A 96 -10.64 -10.33 16.73
N GLU A 97 -10.81 -9.76 17.93
CA GLU A 97 -11.79 -10.25 18.91
C GLU A 97 -13.23 -10.15 18.38
N ASN A 98 -13.58 -9.08 17.65
CA ASN A 98 -14.89 -8.97 17.01
C ASN A 98 -15.11 -10.08 15.96
N LEU A 99 -14.10 -10.39 15.14
CA LEU A 99 -14.19 -11.50 14.18
C LEU A 99 -14.42 -12.85 14.87
N LYS A 100 -13.70 -13.12 15.96
CA LYS A 100 -13.89 -14.34 16.76
C LYS A 100 -15.29 -14.39 17.39
N ALA A 101 -15.78 -13.27 17.91
CA ALA A 101 -17.11 -13.18 18.48
C ALA A 101 -18.18 -13.46 17.41
N SER A 102 -18.05 -12.89 16.21
CA SER A 102 -18.94 -13.16 15.08
C SER A 102 -18.91 -14.63 14.65
N LYS A 103 -17.74 -15.28 14.60
CA LYS A 103 -17.64 -16.72 14.33
C LYS A 103 -18.33 -17.57 15.40
N ALA A 104 -18.16 -17.21 16.68
CA ALA A 104 -18.83 -17.90 17.78
C ALA A 104 -20.36 -17.75 17.70
N GLU A 105 -20.86 -16.59 17.27
CA GLU A 105 -22.28 -16.34 17.05
C GLU A 105 -22.83 -17.17 15.89
N LEU A 106 -22.12 -17.24 14.76
CA LEU A 106 -22.46 -18.14 13.64
C LEU A 106 -22.59 -19.60 14.11
N ASN A 107 -21.63 -20.08 14.91
CA ASN A 107 -21.66 -21.44 15.43
C ASN A 107 -22.87 -21.73 16.31
N ARG A 108 -23.32 -20.77 17.12
CA ARG A 108 -24.54 -20.94 17.94
C ARG A 108 -25.81 -20.90 17.09
N ALA A 109 -25.78 -20.21 15.95
CA ALA A 109 -26.94 -20.05 15.09
C ALA A 109 -27.15 -21.21 14.10
N LYS A 110 -26.17 -22.11 13.90
CA LYS A 110 -26.23 -23.22 12.92
C LYS A 110 -27.53 -24.02 12.97
N ASP A 111 -27.92 -24.46 14.16
CA ASP A 111 -29.11 -25.29 14.37
C ASP A 111 -30.32 -24.47 14.86
N ALA A 112 -30.21 -23.15 14.85
CA ALA A 112 -31.28 -22.25 15.28
C ALA A 112 -32.35 -22.09 14.17
N GLU A 113 -33.49 -21.52 14.53
CA GLU A 113 -34.55 -21.20 13.58
C GLU A 113 -34.06 -20.28 12.46
N GLN A 114 -34.65 -20.41 11.26
CA GLN A 114 -34.25 -19.68 10.05
C GLN A 114 -34.18 -18.15 10.24
N LEU A 115 -35.05 -17.58 11.06
CA LEU A 115 -35.03 -16.15 11.38
C LEU A 115 -33.77 -15.76 12.16
N VAL A 116 -33.35 -16.60 13.13
CA VAL A 116 -32.12 -16.37 13.92
C VAL A 116 -30.89 -16.48 13.01
N GLN A 117 -30.87 -17.46 12.11
CA GLN A 117 -29.78 -17.60 11.13
C GLN A 117 -29.67 -16.35 10.24
N THR A 118 -30.80 -15.89 9.71
CA THR A 118 -30.86 -14.71 8.83
C THR A 118 -30.40 -13.46 9.56
N ASN A 119 -30.86 -13.23 10.81
CA ASN A 119 -30.44 -12.10 11.62
C ASN A 119 -28.94 -12.15 11.96
N THR A 120 -28.40 -13.35 12.21
CA THR A 120 -26.97 -13.55 12.46
C THR A 120 -26.14 -13.18 11.23
N LEU A 121 -26.55 -13.59 10.03
CA LEU A 121 -25.88 -13.25 8.77
C LEU A 121 -25.95 -11.75 8.46
N ILE A 122 -27.09 -11.10 8.72
CA ILE A 122 -27.23 -9.64 8.56
C ILE A 122 -26.25 -8.91 9.49
N LYS A 123 -26.21 -9.28 10.76
CA LYS A 123 -25.29 -8.69 11.74
C LYS A 123 -23.83 -8.92 11.37
N LEU A 124 -23.49 -10.12 10.87
CA LEU A 124 -22.16 -10.41 10.35
C LEU A 124 -21.80 -9.45 9.21
N ARG A 125 -22.69 -9.29 8.24
CA ARG A 125 -22.48 -8.37 7.12
C ARG A 125 -22.23 -6.94 7.60
N GLU A 126 -23.03 -6.45 8.55
CA GLU A 126 -22.85 -5.12 9.15
C GLU A 126 -21.52 -4.99 9.91
N THR A 127 -21.07 -6.06 10.56
CA THR A 127 -19.78 -6.07 11.28
C THR A 127 -18.60 -6.06 10.31
N LEU A 128 -18.71 -6.80 9.20
CA LEU A 128 -17.61 -6.97 8.25
C LEU A 128 -17.54 -5.86 7.21
N THR A 129 -18.55 -4.99 7.11
CA THR A 129 -18.63 -3.99 6.04
C THR A 129 -19.06 -2.63 6.55
N ASP A 130 -18.48 -1.58 5.98
CA ASP A 130 -18.90 -0.20 6.24
C ASP A 130 -19.66 0.35 5.02
N ASN A 131 -20.77 1.03 5.28
CA ASN A 131 -21.60 1.68 4.27
C ASN A 131 -21.18 3.15 4.13
N GLY A 132 -19.94 3.37 3.69
CA GLY A 132 -19.43 4.71 3.42
C GLY A 132 -19.96 5.28 2.10
N GLY A 133 -21.02 6.10 2.17
CA GLY A 133 -21.37 7.22 1.27
C GLY A 133 -21.62 7.00 -0.24
N GLU A 134 -21.04 5.99 -0.89
CA GLU A 134 -21.02 5.85 -2.36
C GLU A 134 -21.64 4.54 -2.88
N GLY A 135 -22.54 3.93 -2.11
CA GLY A 135 -23.27 2.72 -2.52
C GLY A 135 -22.40 1.47 -2.73
N LYS A 136 -21.11 1.53 -2.36
CA LYS A 136 -20.17 0.41 -2.42
C LYS A 136 -19.90 -0.09 -1.01
N THR A 137 -20.47 -1.25 -0.67
CA THR A 137 -20.14 -1.99 0.55
C THR A 137 -18.66 -2.39 0.50
N LYS A 138 -17.85 -1.80 1.38
CA LYS A 138 -16.41 -2.08 1.50
C LYS A 138 -16.18 -2.87 2.79
N VAL A 139 -15.35 -3.91 2.71
CA VAL A 139 -14.93 -4.66 3.90
C VAL A 139 -14.18 -3.74 4.86
N THR A 140 -14.52 -3.80 6.14
CA THR A 140 -13.88 -3.03 7.19
C THR A 140 -12.75 -3.84 7.86
N TYR A 141 -11.58 -3.21 7.99
CA TYR A 141 -10.41 -3.73 8.71
C TYR A 141 -9.48 -2.57 9.08
N PRO A 142 -8.61 -2.73 10.09
CA PRO A 142 -7.68 -1.70 10.51
C PRO A 142 -6.81 -1.16 9.36
N ASP A 143 -6.76 0.16 9.22
CA ASP A 143 -5.97 0.81 8.17
C ASP A 143 -4.49 0.43 8.30
N GLY A 144 -3.86 0.03 7.20
CA GLY A 144 -2.44 -0.36 7.21
C GLY A 144 -2.16 -1.79 7.70
N LEU A 145 -3.18 -2.60 8.00
CA LEU A 145 -2.98 -3.99 8.42
C LEU A 145 -2.13 -4.82 7.44
N ALA A 146 -2.26 -4.57 6.12
CA ALA A 146 -1.46 -5.23 5.08
C ALA A 146 0.07 -4.97 5.17
N ARG A 147 0.49 -3.96 5.96
CA ARG A 147 1.89 -3.58 6.17
C ARG A 147 2.36 -3.84 7.60
N TYR A 148 1.49 -4.31 8.48
CA TYR A 148 1.81 -4.65 9.86
C TYR A 148 2.78 -5.86 9.90
N PRO A 149 3.73 -5.92 10.86
CA PRO A 149 3.99 -4.97 11.95
C PRO A 149 4.89 -3.78 11.58
N HIS A 150 5.52 -3.80 10.41
CA HIS A 150 6.58 -2.84 10.06
C HIS A 150 6.06 -1.60 9.34
N ASN A 151 4.92 -1.06 9.77
CA ASN A 151 4.24 0.07 9.13
C ASN A 151 5.13 1.31 8.98
N LEU A 152 5.89 1.66 10.02
CA LEU A 152 6.83 2.78 9.99
C LEU A 152 7.97 2.56 8.99
N LEU A 153 8.60 1.37 9.03
CA LEU A 153 9.71 1.02 8.14
C LEU A 153 9.26 1.02 6.67
N ILE A 154 8.11 0.39 6.38
CA ILE A 154 7.58 0.34 5.02
C ILE A 154 7.21 1.75 4.56
N GLY A 155 6.59 2.55 5.42
CA GLY A 155 6.28 3.95 5.12
C GLY A 155 7.52 4.79 4.81
N SER A 156 8.59 4.65 5.60
CA SER A 156 9.84 5.38 5.35
C SER A 156 10.55 4.91 4.09
N LEU A 157 10.54 3.60 3.81
CA LEU A 157 11.06 3.03 2.55
C LEU A 157 10.28 3.53 1.33
N THR A 158 8.94 3.65 1.41
CA THR A 158 8.13 4.25 0.34
C THR A 158 8.57 5.68 0.06
N TRP A 159 8.72 6.50 1.10
CA TRP A 159 9.16 7.89 0.93
C TRP A 159 10.58 7.96 0.36
N ALA A 160 11.50 7.12 0.82
CA ALA A 160 12.84 7.04 0.25
C ALA A 160 12.82 6.66 -1.24
N ALA A 161 11.96 5.70 -1.64
CA ALA A 161 11.77 5.34 -3.04
C ALA A 161 11.21 6.51 -3.87
N VAL A 162 10.23 7.23 -3.35
CA VAL A 162 9.65 8.42 -4.00
C VAL A 162 10.71 9.51 -4.19
N PHE A 163 11.48 9.84 -3.14
CA PHE A 163 12.56 10.83 -3.25
C PHE A 163 13.67 10.39 -4.20
N SER A 164 13.95 9.09 -4.27
CA SER A 164 14.90 8.53 -5.24
C SER A 164 14.46 8.81 -6.68
N LEU A 165 13.17 8.64 -6.99
CA LEU A 165 12.60 8.95 -8.30
C LEU A 165 12.63 10.46 -8.59
N PHE A 166 12.29 11.31 -7.61
CA PHE A 166 12.43 12.77 -7.76
C PHE A 166 13.87 13.20 -7.98
N GLY A 167 14.83 12.56 -7.30
CA GLY A 167 16.25 12.78 -7.50
C GLY A 167 16.66 12.50 -8.94
N ILE A 168 16.24 11.36 -9.50
CA ILE A 168 16.49 11.01 -10.91
C ILE A 168 15.86 12.04 -11.85
N MET A 169 14.61 12.45 -11.62
CA MET A 169 13.92 13.43 -12.48
C MET A 169 14.58 14.82 -12.44
N TYR A 170 14.83 15.34 -11.24
CA TYR A 170 15.54 16.62 -11.06
C TYR A 170 16.88 16.61 -11.77
N TYR A 171 17.58 15.49 -11.66
CA TYR A 171 18.88 15.31 -12.28
C TYR A 171 18.83 15.33 -13.80
N SER A 172 17.93 14.55 -14.41
CA SER A 172 17.73 14.53 -15.87
C SER A 172 17.31 15.89 -16.41
N PHE A 173 16.42 16.59 -15.71
CA PHE A 173 15.98 17.93 -16.10
C PHE A 173 17.12 18.96 -16.06
N SER A 174 17.95 18.92 -15.01
CA SER A 174 19.09 19.84 -14.88
C SER A 174 20.11 19.69 -16.02
N GLU A 175 20.34 18.46 -16.50
CA GLU A 175 21.20 18.21 -17.66
C GLU A 175 20.64 18.82 -18.94
N GLU A 176 19.35 18.63 -19.21
CA GLU A 176 18.72 19.16 -20.41
C GLU A 176 18.77 20.69 -20.43
N GLN A 177 18.50 21.34 -19.30
CA GLN A 177 18.60 22.79 -19.17
C GLN A 177 20.03 23.28 -19.41
N TRP A 178 21.03 22.61 -18.82
CA TRP A 178 22.44 22.93 -19.07
C TRP A 178 22.81 22.78 -20.55
N LYS A 179 22.36 21.70 -21.22
CA LYS A 179 22.62 21.49 -22.66
C LYS A 179 21.98 22.59 -23.51
N LYS A 180 20.70 22.91 -23.27
CA LYS A 180 19.98 23.98 -23.98
C LYS A 180 20.65 25.33 -23.79
N TRP A 181 21.05 25.65 -22.56
CA TRP A 181 21.67 26.92 -22.23
C TRP A 181 23.05 27.11 -22.89
N ASN A 182 23.89 26.07 -22.93
CA ASN A 182 25.18 26.15 -23.63
C ASN A 182 25.04 26.14 -25.15
N ALA A 183 24.03 25.45 -25.69
CA ALA A 183 23.73 25.51 -27.13
C ALA A 183 23.26 26.91 -27.57
N ALA A 184 22.54 27.63 -26.70
CA ALA A 184 22.05 28.98 -26.97
C ALA A 184 23.11 30.08 -26.78
N GLY A 185 24.19 29.82 -26.03
CA GLY A 185 25.25 30.78 -25.70
C GLY A 185 26.50 30.73 -26.58
N GLN A 186 26.58 29.81 -27.55
CA GLN A 186 27.69 29.80 -28.51
C GLN A 186 27.42 30.87 -29.59
N PRO A 187 28.26 31.92 -29.73
CA PRO A 187 28.15 32.78 -30.90
C PRO A 187 28.34 31.92 -32.15
N ALA A 188 27.52 32.15 -33.17
CA ALA A 188 27.73 31.54 -34.48
C ALA A 188 29.21 31.70 -34.82
N LYS A 189 29.88 30.59 -35.19
CA LYS A 189 31.24 30.68 -35.75
C LYS A 189 31.11 31.63 -36.93
N GLU A 190 31.57 32.85 -36.76
CA GLU A 190 31.71 33.80 -37.83
C GLU A 190 32.68 33.12 -38.78
N ASP A 191 32.17 32.70 -39.94
CA ASP A 191 32.96 32.12 -41.00
C ASP A 191 33.97 33.20 -41.42
N SER A 192 35.13 33.22 -40.77
CA SER A 192 36.31 33.91 -41.26
C SER A 192 36.82 33.10 -42.46
N ALA A 193 36.04 33.10 -43.53
CA ALA A 193 36.53 32.86 -44.87
C ALA A 193 37.40 34.07 -45.21
N THR A 194 38.70 33.88 -44.98
CA THR A 194 39.75 34.52 -45.74
C THR A 194 39.44 34.37 -47.23
N ASP A 195 39.16 35.49 -47.90
CA ASP A 195 40.00 36.03 -48.98
C ASP A 195 39.55 37.45 -49.37
#